data_AF-A0A2K3NP03-F1
#
_entry.id   AF-A0A2K3NP03-F1
#
_cell.length_a   1.000
_cell.length_b   1.000
_cell.length_c   1.000
_cell.angle_alpha   90.00
_cell.angle_beta   90.00
_cell.angle_gamma   90.00
#
_symmetry.space_group_name_H-M   'P 1'
#
loop_
_entity.id
_entity.type
_entity.pdbx_description
1 polymer ?
#
loop_
_entity_poly.entity_id
_entity_poly.type
_entity_poly.pdbx_seq_one_letter_code
_entity_poly.pdbx_strand_id
1 'polypeptide(L)'
;MAVAPSKAHMSPRISPHPGLQVPILAGTSTLPANTWRDVLVVDDFGGESNSAWDVQFSGEEVVSQYTTAFRNLGFEQSLEAVRTCSLWEASIATETSKALKEEHSRYLSSVTELRNSLSQAEADIGTRDESINILKTSLKNNRDEHSKLESDMLSLYLSCGEKDALIKEKNKRIQDLEYSALDEYDCGFLQAIQQVEVLHPGLDLSGTNSRLIVRGSRIVDPTKSSFGVVTGP
;
A
#
# COMPACT_ATOMS: atom_id res chain seq x y z
N MET A 1 10.66 2.59 3.15
CA MET A 1 9.94 3.28 2.07
C MET A 1 10.39 2.70 0.75
N ALA A 2 9.59 1.80 0.17
CA ALA A 2 9.89 1.19 -1.12
C ALA A 2 9.17 1.99 -2.22
N VAL A 3 9.95 2.63 -3.08
CA VAL A 3 9.46 3.38 -4.24
C VAL A 3 9.10 2.38 -5.33
N ALA A 4 7.83 2.33 -5.74
CA ALA A 4 7.37 1.51 -6.86
C ALA A 4 7.86 2.09 -8.19
N PRO A 5 8.26 1.25 -9.17
CA PRO A 5 8.67 1.74 -10.48
C PRO A 5 7.46 2.22 -11.28
N SER A 6 7.56 3.46 -11.74
CA SER A 6 6.62 4.09 -12.69
C SER A 6 6.61 3.30 -13.99
N LYS A 7 5.50 2.61 -14.27
CA LYS A 7 5.27 1.99 -15.59
C LYS A 7 5.02 3.12 -16.59
N ALA A 8 6.00 3.33 -17.45
CA ALA A 8 5.91 4.22 -18.59
C ALA A 8 4.67 3.87 -19.44
N HIS A 9 3.84 4.88 -19.68
CA HIS A 9 2.75 4.85 -20.66
C HIS A 9 3.38 4.66 -22.05
N MET A 10 3.41 3.42 -22.54
CA MET A 10 3.77 3.13 -23.92
C MET A 10 2.55 3.45 -24.78
N SER A 11 2.57 4.61 -25.42
CA SER A 11 1.69 4.88 -26.57
C SER A 11 1.86 3.76 -27.60
N PRO A 12 0.79 3.31 -28.28
CA PRO A 12 0.93 2.38 -29.39
C PRO A 12 1.77 3.08 -30.46
N ARG A 13 3.00 2.60 -30.68
CA ARG A 13 3.77 2.98 -31.86
C ARG A 13 3.00 2.43 -33.05
N ILE A 14 2.31 3.31 -33.78
CA ILE A 14 1.81 3.03 -35.10
C ILE A 14 3.04 2.77 -35.97
N SER A 15 3.31 1.49 -36.24
CA SER A 15 4.38 1.06 -37.13
C SER A 15 4.15 1.65 -38.53
N PRO A 16 5.19 2.06 -39.27
CA PRO A 16 5.03 2.44 -40.67
C PRO A 16 4.46 1.24 -41.43
N HIS A 17 3.39 1.46 -42.18
CA HIS A 17 2.75 0.49 -43.03
C HIS A 17 3.77 -0.02 -44.07
N PRO A 18 3.99 -1.33 -44.24
CA PRO A 18 4.62 -1.84 -45.45
C PRO A 18 3.66 -1.54 -46.61
N GLY A 19 4.11 -0.81 -47.62
CA GLY A 19 3.33 -0.60 -48.84
C GLY A 19 2.88 -1.94 -49.41
N LEU A 20 1.58 -2.06 -49.70
CA LEU A 20 1.00 -3.23 -50.36
C LEU A 20 1.64 -3.38 -51.75
N GLN A 21 2.67 -4.21 -51.87
CA GLN A 21 3.15 -4.68 -53.17
C GLN A 21 2.22 -5.78 -53.65
N VAL A 22 1.32 -5.42 -54.57
CA VAL A 22 0.49 -6.37 -55.30
C VAL A 22 1.35 -7.01 -56.39
N PRO A 23 1.56 -8.34 -56.41
CA PRO A 23 2.26 -9.00 -57.50
C PRO A 23 1.43 -8.90 -58.79
N ILE A 24 1.98 -8.27 -59.83
CA ILE A 24 1.37 -8.26 -61.16
C ILE A 24 1.72 -9.60 -61.83
N LEU A 25 0.70 -10.41 -62.10
CA LEU A 25 0.86 -11.69 -62.80
C LEU A 25 1.26 -11.42 -64.26
N ALA A 26 2.55 -11.51 -64.57
CA ALA A 26 3.06 -11.46 -65.94
C ALA A 26 2.94 -12.85 -66.57
N GLY A 27 2.05 -12.99 -67.56
CA GLY A 27 1.84 -14.22 -68.32
C GLY A 27 0.35 -14.54 -68.33
N THR A 28 -0.36 -14.25 -69.40
CA THR A 28 -0.54 -15.22 -70.50
C THR A 28 -0.73 -14.58 -71.88
N SER A 29 -0.44 -13.29 -72.07
CA SER A 29 -0.67 -12.63 -73.37
C SER A 29 0.37 -13.07 -74.42
N THR A 30 -0.10 -13.63 -75.53
CA THR A 30 0.68 -13.96 -76.74
C THR A 30 0.88 -12.77 -77.68
N LEU A 31 0.46 -11.57 -77.28
CA LEU A 31 0.70 -10.33 -78.02
C LEU A 31 2.09 -9.76 -77.71
N PRO A 32 2.72 -9.03 -78.65
CA PRO A 32 4.04 -8.46 -78.46
C PRO A 32 4.07 -7.61 -77.20
N ALA A 33 5.18 -7.73 -76.46
CA ALA A 33 5.39 -7.11 -75.16
C ALA A 33 5.03 -5.61 -75.17
N ASN A 34 4.11 -5.24 -74.26
CA ASN A 34 4.15 -3.98 -73.51
C ASN A 34 3.70 -2.67 -74.18
N THR A 35 3.26 -2.64 -75.43
CA THR A 35 2.95 -1.36 -76.11
C THR A 35 1.86 -0.49 -75.48
N TRP A 36 0.85 -1.05 -74.80
CA TRP A 36 -0.21 -0.23 -74.18
C TRP A 36 0.17 0.31 -72.79
N ARG A 37 1.09 -0.37 -72.08
CA ARG A 37 1.60 0.09 -70.78
C ARG A 37 2.51 1.30 -70.95
N ASP A 38 3.31 1.30 -72.01
CA ASP A 38 4.17 2.43 -72.37
C ASP A 38 3.37 3.66 -72.85
N VAL A 39 2.19 3.43 -73.46
CA VAL A 39 1.27 4.50 -73.91
C VAL A 39 0.45 5.11 -72.76
N LEU A 40 0.33 4.40 -71.63
CA LEU A 40 -0.34 4.86 -70.41
C LEU A 40 0.61 5.48 -69.38
N VAL A 41 1.89 5.67 -69.72
CA VAL A 41 2.80 6.48 -68.90
C VAL A 41 2.26 7.90 -68.90
N VAL A 42 1.81 8.35 -67.73
CA VAL A 42 1.40 9.74 -67.49
C VAL A 42 2.59 10.64 -67.81
N ASP A 43 2.37 11.70 -68.59
CA ASP A 43 3.41 12.65 -68.96
C ASP A 43 4.25 13.06 -67.74
N ASP A 44 5.56 12.91 -67.92
CA ASP A 44 6.64 13.02 -66.96
C ASP A 44 6.70 14.46 -66.40
N PHE A 45 5.98 14.74 -65.30
CA PHE A 45 6.23 15.96 -64.51
C PHE A 45 7.48 15.78 -63.65
N GLY A 46 8.63 15.72 -64.33
CA GLY A 46 9.93 15.94 -63.72
C GLY A 46 10.58 14.71 -63.09
N GLY A 47 10.96 13.74 -63.92
CA GLY A 47 12.23 13.05 -63.77
C GLY A 47 12.33 12.11 -62.58
N GLU A 48 11.40 11.16 -62.50
CA GLU A 48 11.56 9.85 -61.86
C GLU A 48 10.37 9.01 -62.33
N SER A 49 10.61 8.06 -63.25
CA SER A 49 9.57 7.25 -63.88
C SER A 49 8.93 6.29 -62.88
N ASN A 50 7.96 6.79 -62.12
CA ASN A 50 7.06 5.98 -61.32
C ASN A 50 5.92 5.49 -62.22
N SER A 51 5.75 4.17 -62.28
CA SER A 51 4.64 3.53 -62.97
C SER A 51 3.32 4.13 -62.46
N ALA A 52 2.34 4.41 -63.32
CA ALA A 52 1.01 4.90 -62.91
C ALA A 52 0.28 3.97 -61.91
N TRP A 53 0.83 2.77 -61.73
CA TRP A 53 0.41 1.74 -60.78
C TRP A 53 0.98 1.93 -59.35
N ASP A 54 1.97 2.81 -59.17
CA ASP A 54 2.70 3.02 -57.90
C ASP A 54 2.30 4.32 -57.16
N VAL A 55 1.36 5.10 -57.70
CA VAL A 55 1.00 6.43 -57.17
C VAL A 55 -0.38 6.43 -56.52
N GLN A 56 -0.47 6.92 -55.27
CA GLN A 56 -1.74 7.24 -54.60
C GLN A 56 -2.34 8.52 -55.20
N PHE A 57 -3.23 8.38 -56.18
CA PHE A 57 -3.95 9.52 -56.77
C PHE A 57 -5.33 9.75 -56.12
N SER A 58 -5.76 11.02 -56.06
CA SER A 58 -7.15 11.41 -55.80
C SER A 58 -8.03 11.14 -57.04
N GLY A 59 -9.14 10.42 -56.85
CA GLY A 59 -9.87 9.70 -57.90
C GLY A 59 -10.47 10.51 -59.07
N GLU A 60 -10.51 11.85 -59.04
CA GLU A 60 -11.10 12.66 -60.13
C GLU A 60 -10.14 12.90 -61.31
N GLU A 61 -8.84 13.04 -61.04
CA GLU A 61 -7.84 13.37 -62.07
C GLU A 61 -7.41 12.13 -62.89
N VAL A 62 -7.51 10.95 -62.26
CA VAL A 62 -7.19 9.64 -62.84
C VAL A 62 -8.14 9.31 -64.00
N VAL A 63 -9.44 9.49 -63.81
CA VAL A 63 -10.46 9.06 -64.79
C VAL A 63 -10.27 9.77 -66.14
N SER A 64 -9.93 11.07 -66.13
CA SER A 64 -9.71 11.86 -67.36
C SER A 64 -8.54 11.34 -68.21
N GLN A 65 -7.43 10.95 -67.56
CA GLN A 65 -6.21 10.52 -68.24
C GLN A 65 -6.36 9.12 -68.86
N TYR A 66 -6.97 8.18 -68.14
CA TYR A 66 -7.24 6.84 -68.68
C TYR A 66 -8.21 6.91 -69.86
N THR A 67 -9.28 7.72 -69.79
CA THR A 67 -10.29 7.83 -70.86
C THR A 67 -9.70 8.31 -72.19
N THR A 68 -8.66 9.16 -72.14
CA THR A 68 -7.99 9.69 -73.34
C THR A 68 -7.08 8.66 -74.00
N ALA A 69 -6.34 7.89 -73.20
CA ALA A 69 -5.44 6.85 -73.69
C ALA A 69 -6.19 5.62 -74.27
N PHE A 70 -7.34 5.24 -73.68
CA PHE A 70 -8.20 4.19 -74.22
C PHE A 70 -8.73 4.49 -75.63
N ARG A 71 -8.87 5.77 -76.00
CA ARG A 71 -9.42 6.18 -77.31
C ARG A 71 -8.42 5.99 -78.47
N ASN A 72 -7.13 5.86 -78.16
CA ASN A 72 -6.04 5.72 -79.14
C ASN A 72 -5.53 4.27 -79.31
N LEU A 73 -6.06 3.33 -78.55
CA LEU A 73 -5.70 1.90 -78.59
C LEU A 73 -6.61 1.14 -79.57
N GLY A 74 -6.07 0.15 -80.28
CA GLY A 74 -6.90 -0.78 -81.06
C GLY A 74 -7.84 -1.60 -80.16
N PHE A 75 -8.93 -2.15 -80.72
CA PHE A 75 -9.96 -2.89 -79.95
C PHE A 75 -9.37 -3.97 -79.02
N GLU A 76 -8.45 -4.79 -79.54
CA GLU A 76 -7.81 -5.86 -78.76
C GLU A 76 -6.98 -5.35 -77.58
N GLN A 77 -6.27 -4.22 -77.76
CA GLN A 77 -5.46 -3.62 -76.70
C GLN A 77 -6.33 -2.94 -75.64
N SER A 78 -7.43 -2.31 -76.06
CA SER A 78 -8.42 -1.74 -75.14
C SER A 78 -9.08 -2.83 -74.30
N LEU A 79 -9.43 -3.98 -74.90
CA LEU A 79 -10.02 -5.11 -74.20
C LEU A 79 -9.05 -5.71 -73.16
N GLU A 80 -7.76 -5.83 -73.51
CA GLU A 80 -6.73 -6.33 -72.60
C GLU A 80 -6.44 -5.37 -71.44
N ALA A 81 -6.43 -4.06 -71.70
CA ALA A 81 -6.29 -3.05 -70.67
C ALA A 81 -7.48 -3.05 -69.69
N VAL A 82 -8.71 -3.18 -70.19
CA VAL A 82 -9.92 -3.33 -69.33
C VAL A 82 -9.82 -4.60 -68.46
N ARG A 83 -9.46 -5.74 -69.04
CA ARG A 83 -9.27 -6.99 -68.29
C ARG A 83 -8.21 -6.85 -67.19
N THR A 84 -7.08 -6.21 -67.51
CA THR A 84 -6.01 -5.98 -66.55
C THR A 84 -6.46 -5.07 -65.41
N CYS A 85 -7.17 -3.99 -65.71
CA CYS A 85 -7.74 -3.10 -64.68
C CYS A 85 -8.72 -3.84 -63.77
N SER A 86 -9.65 -4.63 -64.34
CA SER A 86 -10.61 -5.40 -63.54
C SER A 86 -9.95 -6.44 -62.64
N LEU A 87 -8.88 -7.11 -63.10
CA LEU A 87 -8.12 -8.05 -62.27
C LEU A 87 -7.36 -7.34 -61.14
N TRP A 88 -6.81 -6.16 -61.41
CA TRP A 88 -6.15 -5.33 -60.39
C TRP A 88 -7.13 -4.84 -59.33
N GLU A 89 -8.30 -4.33 -59.73
CA GLU A 89 -9.37 -3.94 -58.82
C GLU A 89 -9.82 -5.11 -57.94
N ALA A 90 -10.01 -6.30 -58.53
CA ALA A 90 -10.33 -7.51 -57.78
C ALA A 90 -9.21 -7.89 -56.79
N SER A 91 -7.94 -7.78 -57.19
CA SER A 91 -6.80 -8.04 -56.31
C SER A 91 -6.77 -7.09 -55.11
N ILE A 92 -6.96 -5.79 -55.33
CA ILE A 92 -7.04 -4.80 -54.24
C ILE A 92 -8.20 -5.11 -53.31
N ALA A 93 -9.38 -5.42 -53.85
CA ALA A 93 -10.54 -5.77 -53.03
C ALA A 93 -10.27 -7.02 -52.16
N THR A 94 -9.56 -8.01 -52.68
CA THR A 94 -9.19 -9.21 -51.90
C THR A 94 -8.17 -8.92 -50.79
N GLU A 95 -7.10 -8.17 -51.09
CA GLU A 95 -6.05 -7.85 -50.11
C GLU A 95 -6.58 -6.90 -49.03
N THR A 96 -7.37 -5.89 -49.39
CA THR A 96 -8.01 -4.98 -48.42
C THR A 96 -9.00 -5.74 -47.52
N SER A 97 -9.79 -6.67 -48.07
CA SER A 97 -10.70 -7.53 -47.29
C SER A 97 -9.94 -8.42 -46.31
N LYS A 98 -8.81 -8.99 -46.73
CA LYS A 98 -7.93 -9.80 -45.88
C LYS A 98 -7.32 -8.96 -44.76
N ALA A 99 -6.74 -7.80 -45.08
CA ALA A 99 -6.16 -6.89 -44.10
C ALA A 99 -7.21 -6.44 -43.06
N LEU A 100 -8.43 -6.10 -43.50
CA LEU A 100 -9.52 -5.73 -42.60
C LEU A 100 -9.92 -6.86 -41.65
N LYS A 101 -9.99 -8.12 -42.14
CA LYS A 101 -10.29 -9.28 -41.31
C LYS A 101 -9.21 -9.54 -40.26
N GLU A 102 -7.93 -9.38 -40.62
CA GLU A 102 -6.82 -9.54 -39.70
C GLU A 102 -6.79 -8.46 -38.62
N GLU A 103 -7.02 -7.19 -38.99
CA GLU A 103 -7.14 -6.08 -38.02
C GLU A 103 -8.34 -6.28 -37.10
N HIS A 104 -9.50 -6.67 -37.64
CA HIS A 104 -10.69 -6.98 -36.85
C HIS A 104 -10.42 -8.12 -35.86
N SER A 105 -9.69 -9.16 -36.28
CA SER A 105 -9.31 -10.27 -35.41
C SER A 105 -8.37 -9.81 -34.29
N ARG A 106 -7.37 -8.98 -34.61
CA ARG A 106 -6.46 -8.38 -33.61
C ARG A 106 -7.19 -7.49 -32.61
N TYR A 107 -8.13 -6.67 -33.10
CA TYR A 107 -8.96 -5.82 -32.24
C TYR A 107 -9.82 -6.67 -31.28
N LEU A 108 -10.47 -7.73 -31.77
CA LEU A 108 -11.25 -8.63 -30.92
C LEU A 108 -10.39 -9.33 -29.85
N SER A 109 -9.19 -9.78 -30.20
CA SER A 109 -8.24 -10.33 -29.23
C SER A 109 -7.88 -9.31 -28.15
N SER A 110 -7.54 -8.08 -28.54
CA SER A 110 -7.19 -7.01 -27.59
C SER A 110 -8.36 -6.64 -26.66
N VAL A 111 -9.59 -6.54 -27.19
CA VAL A 111 -10.79 -6.28 -26.39
C VAL A 111 -11.03 -7.41 -25.38
N THR A 112 -10.80 -8.66 -25.79
CA THR A 112 -10.96 -9.82 -24.90
C THR A 112 -9.92 -9.82 -23.77
N GLU A 113 -8.67 -9.49 -24.07
CA GLU A 113 -7.61 -9.34 -23.07
C GLU A 113 -7.90 -8.22 -22.07
N LEU A 114 -8.37 -7.07 -22.55
CA LEU A 114 -8.78 -5.95 -21.70
C LEU A 114 -9.96 -6.33 -20.80
N ARG A 115 -10.94 -7.05 -21.34
CA ARG A 115 -12.08 -7.54 -20.55
C ARG A 115 -11.63 -8.48 -19.44
N ASN A 116 -10.74 -9.42 -19.73
CA ASN A 116 -10.21 -10.34 -18.72
C ASN A 116 -9.42 -9.59 -17.64
N SER A 117 -8.60 -8.60 -18.05
CA SER A 117 -7.85 -7.76 -17.12
C SER A 117 -8.77 -6.93 -16.23
N LEU A 118 -9.87 -6.40 -16.77
CA LEU A 118 -10.89 -5.69 -16.02
C LEU A 118 -11.57 -6.59 -14.99
N SER A 119 -12.01 -7.79 -15.40
CA SER A 119 -12.63 -8.75 -14.48
C SER A 119 -11.69 -9.18 -13.35
N GLN A 120 -10.39 -9.33 -13.64
CA GLN A 120 -9.39 -9.61 -12.61
C GLN A 120 -9.24 -8.42 -11.65
N ALA A 121 -9.17 -7.20 -12.17
CA ALA A 121 -9.06 -6.00 -11.33
C ALA A 121 -10.30 -5.80 -10.42
N GLU A 122 -11.50 -6.10 -10.93
CA GLU A 122 -12.74 -6.08 -10.15
C GLU A 122 -12.73 -7.12 -9.03
N ALA A 123 -12.27 -8.34 -9.30
CA ALA A 123 -12.10 -9.38 -8.28
C ALA A 123 -11.09 -8.94 -7.20
N ASP A 124 -9.95 -8.38 -7.61
CA ASP A 124 -8.94 -7.87 -6.68
C ASP A 124 -9.49 -6.74 -5.81
N ILE A 125 -10.31 -5.83 -6.37
CA ILE A 125 -11.00 -4.77 -5.61
C ILE A 125 -11.91 -5.39 -4.55
N GLY A 126 -12.70 -6.40 -4.91
CA GLY A 126 -13.57 -7.10 -3.95
C GLY A 126 -12.80 -7.71 -2.77
N THR A 127 -11.64 -8.34 -3.03
CA THR A 127 -10.79 -8.89 -1.95
C THR A 127 -10.19 -7.81 -1.05
N ARG A 128 -9.83 -6.65 -1.63
CA ARG A 128 -9.33 -5.51 -0.85
C ARG A 128 -10.43 -4.89 0.01
N ASP A 129 -11.65 -4.77 -0.51
CA ASP A 129 -12.80 -4.23 0.24
C ASP A 129 -13.14 -5.11 1.44
N GLU A 130 -13.10 -6.44 1.28
CA GLU A 130 -13.27 -7.38 2.39
C GLU A 130 -12.17 -7.20 3.45
N SER A 131 -10.91 -7.07 3.02
CA SER A 131 -9.79 -6.82 3.92
C SER A 131 -9.93 -5.49 4.67
N ILE A 132 -10.41 -4.44 4.00
CA ILE A 132 -10.69 -3.14 4.61
C ILE A 132 -11.78 -3.26 5.67
N ASN A 133 -12.85 -4.04 5.41
CA ASN A 133 -13.92 -4.26 6.38
C ASN A 133 -13.43 -5.01 7.63
N ILE A 134 -12.59 -6.02 7.46
CA ILE A 134 -11.94 -6.75 8.57
C ILE A 134 -11.05 -5.80 9.39
N LEU A 135 -10.22 -4.98 8.73
CA LEU A 135 -9.37 -4.01 9.43
C LEU A 135 -10.20 -2.96 10.18
N LYS A 136 -11.32 -2.51 9.61
CA LYS A 136 -12.22 -1.54 10.23
C LYS A 136 -12.88 -2.10 11.49
N THR A 137 -13.32 -3.35 11.47
CA THR A 137 -13.90 -4.00 12.66
C THR A 137 -12.84 -4.24 13.74
N SER A 138 -11.64 -4.70 13.36
CA SER A 138 -10.52 -4.87 14.29
C SER A 138 -10.09 -3.55 14.95
N LEU A 139 -10.01 -2.46 14.17
CA LEU A 139 -9.70 -1.12 14.68
C LEU A 139 -10.73 -0.65 15.71
N LYS A 140 -12.02 -0.89 15.44
CA LYS A 140 -13.11 -0.53 16.35
C LYS A 140 -12.96 -1.29 17.68
N ASN A 141 -12.77 -2.61 17.63
CA ASN A 141 -12.59 -3.42 18.83
C ASN A 141 -11.39 -2.96 19.65
N ASN A 142 -10.25 -2.69 19.00
CA ASN A 142 -9.05 -2.18 19.70
C ASN A 142 -9.29 -0.82 20.37
N ARG A 143 -10.07 0.06 19.74
CA ARG A 143 -10.43 1.36 20.33
C ARG A 143 -11.30 1.19 21.58
N ASP A 144 -12.25 0.25 21.54
CA ASP A 144 -13.13 -0.02 22.68
C ASP A 144 -12.33 -0.63 23.85
N GLU A 145 -11.43 -1.57 23.58
CA GLU A 145 -10.52 -2.13 24.59
C GLU A 145 -9.56 -1.08 25.17
N HIS A 146 -9.00 -0.19 24.34
CA HIS A 146 -8.16 0.90 24.83
C HIS A 146 -8.94 1.84 25.76
N SER A 147 -10.18 2.17 25.41
CA SER A 147 -11.04 3.03 26.23
C SER A 147 -11.35 2.38 27.59
N LYS A 148 -11.58 1.05 27.59
CA LYS A 148 -11.76 0.27 28.81
C LYS A 148 -10.49 0.26 29.67
N LEU A 149 -9.33 -0.01 29.07
CA LEU A 149 -8.05 -0.04 29.77
C LEU A 149 -7.72 1.32 30.40
N GLU A 150 -8.02 2.43 29.71
CA GLU A 150 -7.85 3.77 30.23
C GLU A 150 -8.75 4.04 31.45
N SER A 151 -10.02 3.59 31.39
CA SER A 151 -10.94 3.65 32.53
C SER A 151 -10.44 2.84 33.72
N ASP A 152 -9.96 1.61 33.48
CA ASP A 152 -9.42 0.73 34.54
C ASP A 152 -8.17 1.34 35.17
N MET A 153 -7.29 1.95 34.37
CA MET A 153 -6.11 2.64 34.85
C MET A 153 -6.47 3.84 35.74
N LEU A 154 -7.45 4.66 35.35
CA LEU A 154 -7.92 5.78 36.18
C LEU A 154 -8.51 5.30 37.51
N SER A 155 -9.28 4.22 37.49
CA SER A 155 -9.83 3.60 38.70
C SER A 155 -8.73 3.12 39.64
N LEU A 156 -7.67 2.50 39.10
CA LEU A 156 -6.51 2.06 39.89
C LEU A 156 -5.76 3.24 40.51
N TYR A 157 -5.57 4.35 39.78
CA TYR A 157 -4.94 5.55 40.32
C TYR A 157 -5.72 6.13 41.50
N LEU A 158 -7.07 6.21 41.38
CA LEU A 158 -7.93 6.66 42.47
C LEU A 158 -7.81 5.73 43.69
N SER A 159 -7.89 4.41 43.48
CA SER A 159 -7.75 3.44 44.57
C SER A 159 -6.38 3.49 45.25
N CYS A 160 -5.31 3.74 44.49
CA CYS A 160 -3.96 3.91 45.04
C CYS A 160 -3.90 5.14 45.97
N GLY A 161 -4.47 6.27 45.52
CA GLY A 161 -4.55 7.49 46.33
C GLY A 161 -5.33 7.29 47.63
N GLU A 162 -6.45 6.56 47.59
CA GLU A 162 -7.23 6.21 48.79
C GLU A 162 -6.43 5.35 49.77
N LYS A 163 -5.72 4.34 49.26
CA LYS A 163 -4.87 3.47 50.10
C LYS A 163 -3.70 4.23 50.71
N ASP A 164 -3.06 5.13 49.96
CA ASP A 164 -1.98 5.97 50.48
C ASP A 164 -2.46 6.90 51.60
N ALA A 165 -3.67 7.46 51.47
CA ALA A 165 -4.28 8.26 52.52
C ALA A 165 -4.56 7.42 53.79
N LEU A 166 -5.10 6.21 53.63
CA LEU A 166 -5.36 5.29 54.73
C LEU A 166 -4.06 4.86 55.44
N ILE A 167 -2.99 4.58 54.69
CA ILE A 167 -1.67 4.25 55.25
C ILE A 167 -1.15 5.42 56.09
N LYS A 168 -1.24 6.66 55.59
CA LYS A 168 -0.83 7.86 56.34
C LYS A 168 -1.62 8.01 57.64
N GLU A 169 -2.93 7.81 57.60
CA GLU A 169 -3.79 7.87 58.79
C GLU A 169 -3.41 6.80 59.82
N LYS A 170 -3.22 5.55 59.37
CA LYS A 170 -2.84 4.44 60.25
C LYS A 170 -1.47 4.65 60.88
N ASN A 171 -0.48 5.13 60.12
CA ASN A 171 0.84 5.44 60.63
C ASN A 171 0.80 6.54 61.70
N LYS A 172 0.01 7.59 61.48
CA LYS A 172 -0.20 8.63 62.49
C LYS A 172 -0.80 8.05 63.77
N ARG A 173 -1.84 7.21 63.66
CA ARG A 173 -2.46 6.57 64.82
C ARG A 173 -1.51 5.64 65.58
N ILE A 174 -0.65 4.90 64.87
CA ILE A 174 0.38 4.08 65.50
C ILE A 174 1.34 4.98 66.29
N GLN A 175 1.82 6.05 65.68
CA GLN A 175 2.71 7.00 66.34
C GLN A 175 2.07 7.63 67.58
N ASP A 176 0.80 8.04 67.50
CA ASP A 176 0.06 8.59 68.64
C ASP A 176 -0.06 7.56 69.78
N LEU A 177 -0.34 6.30 69.46
CA LEU A 177 -0.40 5.19 70.43
C LEU A 177 0.97 4.88 71.04
N GLU A 178 2.04 4.90 70.25
CA GLU A 178 3.41 4.69 70.74
C GLU A 178 3.80 5.76 71.76
N TYR A 179 3.51 7.04 71.48
CA TYR A 179 3.78 8.11 72.44
C TYR A 179 2.92 7.99 73.70
N SER A 180 1.63 7.66 73.58
CA SER A 180 0.74 7.47 74.73
C SER A 180 1.20 6.30 75.61
N ALA A 181 1.57 5.17 75.01
CA ALA A 181 2.03 4.00 75.74
C ALA A 181 3.37 4.26 76.45
N LEU A 182 4.28 5.02 75.83
CA LEU A 182 5.53 5.43 76.46
C LEU A 182 5.29 6.37 77.64
N ASP A 183 4.37 7.32 77.51
CA ASP A 183 4.01 8.25 78.59
C ASP A 183 3.36 7.53 79.78
N GLU A 184 2.41 6.63 79.51
CA GLU A 184 1.78 5.77 80.53
C GLU A 184 2.81 4.90 81.24
N TYR A 185 3.76 4.33 80.49
CA TYR A 185 4.84 3.53 81.06
C TYR A 185 5.77 4.36 81.95
N ASP A 186 6.21 5.54 81.48
CA ASP A 186 7.08 6.44 82.27
C ASP A 186 6.36 6.90 83.55
N CYS A 187 5.06 7.23 83.47
CA CYS A 187 4.23 7.58 84.64
C CYS A 187 4.09 6.41 85.62
N GLY A 188 3.75 5.21 85.13
CA GLY A 188 3.61 4.01 85.96
C GLY A 188 4.92 3.59 86.63
N PHE A 189 6.05 3.73 85.92
CA PHE A 189 7.37 3.50 86.46
C PHE A 189 7.71 4.47 87.60
N LEU A 190 7.47 5.78 87.42
CA LEU A 190 7.67 6.78 88.47
C LEU A 190 6.81 6.50 89.70
N GLN A 191 5.54 6.12 89.49
CA GLN A 191 4.63 5.78 90.57
C GLN A 191 5.11 4.54 91.35
N ALA A 192 5.66 3.54 90.66
CA ALA A 192 6.23 2.35 91.29
C ALA A 192 7.49 2.68 92.11
N ILE A 193 8.40 3.52 91.59
CA ILE A 193 9.56 4.02 92.35
C ILE A 193 9.10 4.72 93.62
N GLN A 194 8.13 5.63 93.50
CA GLN A 194 7.61 6.36 94.65
C GLN A 194 7.02 5.42 95.72
N GLN A 195 6.32 4.35 95.32
CA GLN A 195 5.84 3.34 96.26
C GLN A 195 6.99 2.59 96.96
N VAL A 196 8.07 2.28 96.26
CA VAL A 196 9.26 1.63 96.86
C VAL A 196 9.93 2.54 97.88
N GLU A 197 10.08 3.84 97.59
CA GLU A 197 10.67 4.82 98.53
C GLU A 197 9.85 4.93 99.83
N VAL A 198 8.52 4.90 99.73
CA VAL A 198 7.61 4.91 100.89
C VAL A 198 7.77 3.64 101.74
N LEU A 199 7.90 2.47 101.10
CA LEU A 199 8.04 1.19 101.78
C LEU A 199 9.45 0.97 102.34
N HIS A 200 10.48 1.58 101.75
CA HIS A 200 11.90 1.39 102.11
C HIS A 200 12.64 2.73 102.21
N PRO A 201 12.47 3.48 103.32
CA PRO A 201 13.11 4.78 103.50
C PRO A 201 14.64 4.67 103.48
N GLY A 202 15.30 5.48 102.64
CA GLY A 202 16.77 5.55 102.54
C GLY A 202 17.40 4.64 101.47
N LEU A 203 16.61 3.89 100.70
CA LEU A 203 17.08 3.16 99.52
C LEU A 203 17.42 4.16 98.39
N ASP A 204 18.65 4.12 97.88
CA ASP A 204 19.08 4.99 96.77
C ASP A 204 18.58 4.46 95.42
N LEU A 205 17.63 5.19 94.83
CA LEU A 205 17.04 4.90 93.51
C LEU A 205 17.45 5.96 92.45
N SER A 206 18.47 6.79 92.73
CA SER A 206 18.89 7.88 91.84
C SER A 206 19.43 7.41 90.48
N GLY A 207 19.83 6.14 90.36
CA GLY A 207 20.30 5.52 89.12
C GLY A 207 19.23 4.79 88.30
N THR A 208 17.98 4.75 88.77
CA THR A 208 16.92 3.98 88.10
C THR A 208 16.38 4.75 86.89
N ASN A 209 16.32 4.09 85.73
CA ASN A 209 15.85 4.70 84.49
C ASN A 209 14.86 3.74 83.81
N SER A 210 13.69 4.29 83.44
CA SER A 210 12.59 3.54 82.82
C SER A 210 12.99 2.91 81.48
N ARG A 211 14.03 3.41 80.81
CA ARG A 211 14.41 3.02 79.44
C ARG A 211 15.62 2.09 79.38
N LEU A 212 16.04 1.52 80.51
CA LEU A 212 17.14 0.55 80.54
C LEU A 212 16.68 -0.83 80.07
N ILE A 213 17.34 -1.36 79.04
CA ILE A 213 17.05 -2.70 78.52
C ILE A 213 17.79 -3.73 79.39
N VAL A 214 17.06 -4.66 80.01
CA VAL A 214 17.67 -5.79 80.73
C VAL A 214 17.73 -7.00 79.79
N ARG A 215 18.95 -7.40 79.41
CA ARG A 215 19.19 -8.59 78.58
C ARG A 215 20.03 -9.59 79.36
N GLY A 216 19.50 -10.80 79.61
CA GLY A 216 20.23 -11.85 80.33
C GLY A 216 20.77 -11.38 81.69
N SER A 217 19.95 -10.68 82.47
CA SER A 217 20.30 -10.13 83.80
C SER A 217 21.37 -9.03 83.81
N ARG A 218 21.71 -8.43 82.65
CA ARG A 218 22.56 -7.23 82.56
C ARG A 218 21.78 -6.04 82.01
N ILE A 219 21.96 -4.89 82.64
CA ILE A 219 21.50 -3.59 82.15
C ILE A 219 22.39 -3.19 80.97
N VAL A 220 21.80 -3.00 79.80
CA VAL A 220 22.50 -2.54 78.59
C VAL A 220 22.01 -1.14 78.25
N ASP A 221 22.96 -0.23 78.06
CA ASP A 221 22.69 1.13 77.58
C ASP A 221 22.15 1.07 76.13
N PRO A 222 20.92 1.53 75.88
CA PRO A 222 20.31 1.45 74.55
C PRO A 222 21.07 2.27 73.50
N THR A 223 21.85 3.29 73.89
CA THR A 223 22.63 4.11 72.94
C THR A 223 23.86 3.40 72.37
N LYS A 224 24.27 2.28 72.99
CA LYS A 224 25.42 1.45 72.55
C LYS A 224 24.99 0.19 71.79
N SER A 225 23.69 -0.05 71.62
CA SER A 225 23.19 -1.20 70.88
C SER A 225 22.92 -0.80 69.43
N SER A 226 23.89 -1.04 68.55
CA SER A 226 23.72 -0.89 67.11
C SER A 226 22.74 -1.95 66.59
N PHE A 227 21.48 -1.58 66.38
CA PHE A 227 20.55 -2.39 65.60
C PHE A 227 20.95 -2.28 64.13
N GLY A 228 21.68 -3.28 63.64
CA GLY A 228 21.84 -3.51 62.21
C GLY A 228 20.52 -4.02 61.64
N VAL A 229 19.92 -3.26 60.74
CA VAL A 229 18.85 -3.76 59.87
C VAL A 229 19.49 -4.80 58.95
N VAL A 230 19.20 -6.08 59.19
CA VAL A 230 19.53 -7.13 58.23
C VAL A 230 18.49 -7.06 57.11
N THR A 231 18.80 -6.30 56.07
CA THR A 231 18.18 -6.49 54.76
C THR A 231 18.79 -7.76 54.15
N GLY A 232 18.04 -8.86 54.21
CA GLY A 232 18.37 -10.09 53.47
C GLY A 232 18.09 -9.94 51.97
N PRO A 233 18.69 -10.80 51.12
CA PRO A 233 18.62 -10.71 49.65
C PRO A 233 17.22 -10.88 49.07
#